data_AF-A0A0V1ND97-F1
#
_entry.id   AF-A0A0V1ND97-F1
#
_cell.length_a   1.000
_cell.length_b   1.000
_cell.length_c   1.000
_cell.angle_alpha   90.00
_cell.angle_beta   90.00
_cell.angle_gamma   90.00
#
_symmetry.space_group_name_H-M   'P 1'
#
loop_
_entity.id
_entity.type
_entity.pdbx_description
1 polymer ?
#
loop_
_entity_poly.entity_id
_entity_poly.type
_entity_poly.pdbx_seq_one_letter_code
_entity_poly.pdbx_strand_id
1 'polypeptide(L)'
;MQVYTPGTTATVLRKSCVGPLKVENVLGPITVKDTEIPIGQDSARWSVPKSDSDFICLSNTGRTAKDAKYGATVACVLSKEAAALFRKMITKENSDACP
;
A
#
# COMPACT_ATOMS: atom_id res chain seq x y z
N MET A 1 6.75 19.79 6.27
CA MET A 1 6.87 18.72 5.25
C MET A 1 7.70 17.62 5.88
N GLN A 2 7.12 16.46 6.20
CA GLN A 2 7.82 15.41 6.95
C GLN A 2 8.05 14.22 6.01
N VAL A 3 9.33 14.00 5.66
CA VAL A 3 9.80 12.88 4.85
C VAL A 3 9.84 11.64 5.76
N TYR A 4 9.43 10.50 5.23
CA TYR A 4 9.54 9.22 5.93
C TYR A 4 10.97 9.02 6.44
N THR A 5 11.11 8.98 7.76
CA THR A 5 12.36 8.64 8.42
C THR A 5 12.10 7.33 9.17
N PRO A 6 12.76 6.21 8.79
CA PRO A 6 12.67 4.97 9.54
C PRO A 6 12.92 5.23 11.04
N GLY A 7 11.93 4.95 11.89
CA GLY A 7 12.01 5.16 13.34
C GLY A 7 11.19 6.32 13.93
N THR A 8 10.40 7.07 13.14
CA THR A 8 9.46 8.07 13.69
C THR A 8 7.99 7.61 13.65
N THR A 9 7.54 7.08 14.78
CA THR A 9 6.19 7.13 15.40
C THR A 9 4.90 6.74 14.67
N ALA A 10 4.95 6.16 13.47
CA ALA A 10 3.84 5.34 12.96
C ALA A 10 4.40 4.09 12.29
N THR A 11 4.80 3.10 13.10
CA THR A 11 5.29 1.83 12.58
C THR A 11 4.20 1.18 11.72
N VAL A 12 4.48 1.04 10.42
CA VAL A 12 3.65 0.26 9.50
C VAL A 12 3.53 -1.15 10.07
N LEU A 13 2.33 -1.72 10.04
CA LEU A 13 2.11 -3.08 10.52
C LEU A 13 2.97 -4.05 9.71
N ARG A 14 3.54 -5.06 10.38
CA ARG A 14 4.40 -6.06 9.71
C ARG A 14 3.67 -6.70 8.52
N LYS A 15 4.43 -7.02 7.47
CA LYS A 15 3.97 -7.90 6.40
C LYS A 15 3.61 -9.27 6.96
N SER A 16 2.72 -9.97 6.28
CA SER A 16 2.38 -11.36 6.54
C SER A 16 2.66 -12.19 5.31
N CYS A 17 3.61 -13.12 5.40
CA CYS A 17 3.98 -14.02 4.31
C CYS A 17 3.50 -15.45 4.53
N VAL A 18 2.65 -15.65 5.53
CA VAL A 18 2.12 -16.96 5.94
C VAL A 18 0.68 -17.12 5.50
N GLY A 19 0.29 -18.36 5.17
CA GLY A 19 -1.07 -18.70 4.77
C GLY A 19 -1.42 -18.33 3.33
N PRO A 20 -2.70 -18.50 2.93
CA PRO A 20 -3.16 -18.27 1.56
C PRO A 20 -3.25 -16.79 1.19
N LEU A 21 -3.35 -15.90 2.19
CA LEU A 21 -3.41 -14.45 1.99
C LEU A 21 -2.12 -13.81 2.46
N LYS A 22 -1.28 -13.42 1.51
CA LYS A 22 -0.06 -12.66 1.77
C LYS A 22 -0.39 -11.18 1.80
N VAL A 23 0.17 -10.46 2.79
CA VAL A 23 0.01 -9.02 2.95
C VAL A 23 1.39 -8.41 2.95
N GLU A 24 1.65 -7.54 2.00
CA GLU A 24 2.91 -6.83 1.82
C GLU A 24 2.66 -5.33 1.96
N ASN A 25 3.71 -4.57 2.21
CA ASN A 25 3.58 -3.12 2.38
C ASN A 25 4.28 -2.39 1.24
N VAL A 26 3.65 -1.32 0.76
CA VAL A 26 4.32 -0.29 -0.02
C VAL A 26 4.83 0.73 0.98
N LEU A 27 6.15 0.88 1.08
CA LEU A 27 6.81 1.80 2.00
C LEU A 27 6.97 3.21 1.39
N GLY A 28 6.82 3.30 0.07
CA GLY A 28 7.01 4.54 -0.67
C GLY A 28 8.47 4.98 -0.75
N PRO A 29 8.75 6.10 -1.43
CA PRO A 29 7.80 6.86 -2.25
C PRO A 29 7.26 6.07 -3.45
N ILE A 30 6.12 6.50 -4.00
CA ILE A 30 5.56 5.94 -5.26
C ILE A 30 5.78 6.91 -6.41
N THR A 31 5.84 6.41 -7.64
CA THR A 31 6.04 7.26 -8.83
C THR A 31 4.87 7.13 -9.78
N VAL A 32 4.33 8.28 -10.21
CA VAL A 32 3.25 8.36 -11.21
C VAL A 32 3.70 9.26 -12.35
N LYS A 33 3.87 8.68 -13.55
CA LYS A 33 4.21 9.44 -14.78
C LYS A 33 5.32 10.48 -14.55
N ASP A 34 6.41 10.06 -13.89
CA ASP A 34 7.59 10.87 -13.56
C ASP A 34 7.48 11.79 -12.33
N THR A 35 6.34 11.77 -11.63
CA THR A 35 6.18 12.49 -10.36
C THR A 35 6.37 11.54 -9.18
N GLU A 36 7.38 11.80 -8.34
CA GLU A 36 7.55 11.11 -7.07
C GLU A 36 6.58 11.66 -6.02
N ILE A 37 5.78 10.78 -5.42
CA ILE A 37 4.84 11.08 -4.36
C ILE A 37 5.41 10.49 -3.07
N PRO A 38 5.82 11.32 -2.09
CA PRO A 38 6.32 10.83 -0.82
C PRO A 38 5.18 10.18 -0.01
N ILE A 39 5.51 9.23 0.87
CA ILE A 39 4.51 8.55 1.72
C ILE A 39 3.72 9.51 2.63
N GLY A 40 4.24 10.71 2.91
CA GLY A 40 3.49 11.73 3.65
C GLY A 40 2.32 12.33 2.86
N GLN A 41 2.33 12.16 1.53
CA GLN A 41 1.27 12.60 0.61
C GLN A 41 0.45 11.43 0.07
N ASP A 42 1.03 10.22 -0.02
CA ASP A 42 0.25 9.00 -0.20
C ASP A 42 -0.35 8.58 1.14
N SER A 43 -1.67 8.66 1.26
CA SER A 43 -2.37 8.19 2.47
C SER A 43 -2.18 6.69 2.77
N ALA A 44 -1.62 5.91 1.82
CA ALA A 44 -1.38 4.47 1.90
C ALA A 44 -2.66 3.68 2.20
N ARG A 45 -3.81 4.18 1.73
CA ARG A 45 -5.15 3.60 1.93
C ARG A 45 -5.67 2.90 0.68
N TRP A 46 -4.81 2.11 0.06
CA TRP A 46 -5.14 1.37 -1.14
C TRP A 46 -4.43 0.01 -1.13
N SER A 47 -4.99 -0.94 -1.86
CA SER A 47 -4.36 -2.25 -2.07
C SER A 47 -4.73 -2.81 -3.44
N VAL A 48 -3.77 -3.49 -4.06
CA VAL A 48 -3.98 -4.19 -5.33
C VAL A 48 -3.49 -5.63 -5.18
N PRO A 49 -4.28 -6.65 -5.58
CA PRO A 49 -3.81 -8.02 -5.62
C PRO A 49 -2.63 -8.16 -6.59
N LYS A 50 -1.61 -8.94 -6.20
CA LYS A 50 -0.47 -9.24 -7.08
C LYS A 50 -0.84 -10.11 -8.29
N SER A 51 -1.89 -10.93 -8.19
CA SER A 51 -2.30 -11.88 -9.23
C SER A 51 -3.82 -11.84 -9.51
N ASP A 52 -4.22 -12.59 -10.53
CA ASP A 52 -5.52 -13.15 -10.98
C ASP A 52 -6.80 -12.30 -10.92
N SER A 53 -6.76 -11.13 -10.30
CA SER A 53 -7.91 -10.28 -10.08
C SER A 53 -7.55 -8.83 -10.37
N ASP A 54 -8.38 -8.16 -11.16
CA ASP A 54 -8.20 -6.75 -11.51
C ASP A 54 -8.89 -5.81 -10.52
N PHE A 55 -8.97 -6.20 -9.24
CA PHE A 55 -9.46 -5.31 -8.19
C PHE A 55 -8.42 -4.27 -7.80
N ILE A 56 -8.88 -3.04 -7.61
CA ILE A 56 -8.21 -2.02 -6.79
C ILE A 56 -9.13 -1.74 -5.61
N CYS A 57 -8.58 -1.82 -4.40
CA CYS A 57 -9.32 -1.60 -3.17
C CYS A 57 -8.86 -0.31 -2.51
N LEU A 58 -9.81 0.52 -2.07
CA LEU A 58 -9.58 1.76 -1.34
C LEU A 58 -10.16 1.61 0.07
N SER A 59 -9.42 2.07 1.07
CA SER A 59 -9.78 1.94 2.48
C SER A 59 -9.98 3.30 3.14
N ASN A 60 -10.80 3.37 4.18
CA ASN A 60 -10.86 4.54 5.05
C ASN A 60 -9.66 4.60 6.05
N THR A 61 -8.94 3.50 6.24
CA THR A 61 -7.79 3.37 7.15
C THR A 61 -6.54 2.86 6.44
N GLY A 62 -5.37 3.25 6.96
CA GLY A 62 -4.07 2.76 6.48
C GLY A 62 -3.56 1.54 7.26
N ARG A 63 -2.33 1.09 6.96
CA ARG A 63 -1.66 -0.03 7.66
C ARG A 63 -0.67 0.44 8.72
N THR A 64 -1.07 1.34 9.61
CA THR A 64 -0.23 1.73 10.76
C THR A 64 -0.75 1.14 12.07
N ALA A 65 0.11 1.05 13.09
CA ALA A 65 -0.31 0.64 14.44
C ALA A 65 -1.40 1.57 15.04
N LYS A 66 -1.46 2.83 14.61
CA LYS A 66 -2.50 3.78 14.99
C LYS A 66 -3.83 3.45 14.30
N ASP A 67 -3.77 3.15 13.01
CA ASP A 67 -4.95 2.85 12.18
C ASP A 67 -5.62 1.53 12.57
N ALA A 68 -4.85 0.56 13.05
CA ALA A 68 -5.32 -0.77 13.45
C ALA A 68 -6.39 -0.76 14.57
N LYS A 69 -6.52 0.36 15.29
CA LYS A 69 -7.51 0.55 16.36
C LYS A 69 -8.89 0.95 15.84
N TYR A 70 -9.01 1.32 14.57
CA TYR A 70 -10.25 1.77 13.96
C TYR A 70 -10.82 0.70 13.02
N GLY A 71 -12.15 0.60 12.98
CA GLY A 71 -12.83 -0.25 12.01
C GLY A 71 -12.52 0.21 10.58
N ALA A 72 -12.12 -0.74 9.73
CA ALA A 72 -11.86 -0.48 8.32
C ALA A 72 -13.10 -0.82 7.48
N THR A 73 -13.38 0.02 6.49
CA THR A 73 -14.28 -0.28 5.38
C THR A 73 -13.50 -0.14 4.09
N VAL A 74 -13.68 -1.13 3.22
CA VAL A 74 -12.96 -1.22 1.95
C VAL A 74 -13.95 -1.26 0.81
N ALA A 75 -13.73 -0.42 -0.20
CA ALA A 75 -14.44 -0.49 -1.46
C ALA A 75 -13.47 -1.00 -2.53
N CYS A 76 -13.84 -2.10 -3.20
CA CYS A 76 -13.04 -2.67 -4.28
C CYS A 76 -13.74 -2.47 -5.63
N VAL A 77 -12.99 -1.97 -6.61
CA VAL A 77 -13.47 -1.73 -7.98
C VAL A 77 -12.75 -2.67 -8.92
N LEU A 78 -13.51 -3.41 -9.75
CA LEU A 78 -12.94 -4.26 -10.79
C LEU A 78 -12.61 -3.40 -12.01
N SER A 79 -11.32 -3.10 -12.22
CA SER A 79 -10.84 -2.35 -13.37
C SER A 79 -9.40 -2.75 -13.69
N LYS A 80 -9.22 -3.33 -14.88
CA LYS A 80 -7.93 -3.79 -15.37
C LYS A 80 -6.92 -2.66 -15.50
N GLU A 81 -7.36 -1.53 -16.04
CA GLU A 81 -6.52 -0.36 -16.27
C GLU A 81 -6.08 0.28 -14.95
N ALA A 82 -7.01 0.39 -13.98
CA ALA A 82 -6.69 0.92 -12.66
C ALA A 82 -5.75 -0.02 -11.91
N ALA A 83 -6.06 -1.33 -11.84
CA ALA A 83 -5.18 -2.31 -11.19
C ALA A 83 -3.77 -2.31 -11.81
N ALA A 84 -3.66 -2.22 -13.14
CA ALA A 84 -2.38 -2.12 -13.82
C ALA A 84 -1.60 -0.85 -13.46
N LEU A 85 -2.28 0.30 -13.38
CA LEU A 85 -1.66 1.56 -12.93
C LEU A 85 -1.11 1.42 -11.51
N PHE A 86 -1.92 0.95 -10.56
CA PHE A 86 -1.50 0.80 -9.16
C PHE A 86 -0.36 -0.20 -8.99
N ARG A 87 -0.38 -1.31 -9.73
CA ARG A 87 0.75 -2.27 -9.75
C ARG A 87 2.05 -1.63 -10.23
N LYS A 88 2.01 -0.77 -11.27
CA LYS A 88 3.20 -0.08 -11.80
C LYS A 88 3.82 0.91 -10.81
N MET A 89 3.06 1.39 -9.84
CA MET A 89 3.56 2.26 -8.77
C MET A 89 4.37 1.50 -7.71
N ILE A 90 4.26 0.16 -7.67
CA ILE A 90 4.96 -0.71 -6.73
C ILE A 90 6.22 -1.25 -7.39
N THR A 91 7.36 -1.02 -6.77
CA THR A 91 8.67 -1.51 -7.18
C THR A 91 9.29 -2.37 -6.08
N LYS A 92 10.41 -3.03 -6.38
CA LYS A 92 11.12 -3.83 -5.38
C LYS A 92 11.75 -2.94 -4.29
N GLU A 93 12.12 -1.72 -4.67
CA GLU A 93 12.81 -0.75 -3.83
C GLU A 93 11.85 -0.04 -2.86
N ASN A 94 10.59 0.16 -3.26
CA ASN A 94 9.59 0.85 -2.45
C ASN A 94 8.62 -0.10 -1.72
N SER A 95 8.91 -1.40 -1.65
CA SER A 95 8.04 -2.40 -1.01
C SER A 95 8.77 -3.30 -0.02
N ASP A 96 8.06 -3.67 1.04
CA ASP A 96 8.42 -4.76 1.94
C ASP A 96 7.67 -6.02 1.51
N ALA A 97 8.16 -6.63 0.44
CA ALA A 97 7.57 -7.82 -0.19
C ALA A 97 7.97 -9.12 0.52
N CYS A 98 7.14 -10.16 0.40
CA CYS A 98 7.48 -11.51 0.76
C CYS A 98 8.60 -12.06 -0.13
N PRO A 99 9.45 -12.96 0.39
CA PRO A 99 10.45 -13.66 -0.42
C PRO A 99 9.83 -14.46 -1.56
#